data_AF-A0A511GZN0-F1
#
_entry.id   AF-A0A511GZN0-F1
#
_cell.length_a   1.000
_cell.length_b   1.000
_cell.length_c   1.000
_cell.angle_alpha   90.00
_cell.angle_beta   90.00
_cell.angle_gamma   90.00
#
_symmetry.space_group_name_H-M   'P 1'
#
loop_
_entity.id
_entity.type
_entity.pdbx_description
1 polymer ?
#
loop_
_entity_poly.entity_id
_entity_poly.type
_entity_poly.pdbx_seq_one_letter_code
_entity_poly.pdbx_strand_id
1 'polypeptide(L)'
;MEKKKQPVITKLNNQYIEEKTLESIRKRKRIKFVKRRTTLIAICGLFFVSLLVTPLFNNYQQLQESNVEKTEAKEKLEALELHQEELNYYVGLLENEDYVLKLARSEYYLTKDNEIVFSFPEDKNPDYAEVAEGQSDTDK
;
A
#
# COMPACT_ATOMS: atom_id res chain seq x y z
N MET A 1 -62.77 -11.35 -16.15
CA MET A 1 -62.19 -12.36 -15.24
C MET A 1 -63.20 -12.69 -14.17
N GLU A 2 -63.77 -13.89 -14.22
CA GLU A 2 -64.91 -14.32 -13.41
C GLU A 2 -64.45 -14.77 -12.01
N LYS A 3 -65.01 -14.16 -10.96
CA LYS A 3 -64.66 -14.50 -9.56
C LYS A 3 -65.39 -15.78 -9.14
N LYS A 4 -64.65 -16.89 -9.06
CA LYS A 4 -65.13 -18.19 -8.56
C LYS A 4 -65.66 -18.03 -7.13
N LYS A 5 -66.98 -18.24 -6.93
CA LYS A 5 -67.63 -18.18 -5.61
C LYS A 5 -67.12 -19.33 -4.73
N GLN A 6 -66.51 -18.99 -3.60
CA GLN A 6 -66.03 -19.95 -2.61
C GLN A 6 -67.25 -20.53 -1.87
N PRO A 7 -67.32 -21.85 -1.62
CA PRO A 7 -68.41 -22.44 -0.88
C PRO A 7 -68.42 -21.92 0.56
N VAL A 8 -69.61 -21.61 1.08
CA VAL A 8 -69.82 -21.23 2.48
C VAL A 8 -69.72 -22.50 3.32
N ILE A 9 -68.53 -22.74 3.87
CA ILE A 9 -68.25 -23.90 4.72
C ILE A 9 -68.51 -23.50 6.18
N THR A 10 -69.60 -24.01 6.75
CA THR A 10 -69.92 -23.84 8.18
C THR A 10 -69.00 -24.73 9.02
N LYS A 11 -68.32 -24.15 10.00
CA LYS A 11 -67.47 -24.91 10.93
C LYS A 11 -68.34 -25.68 11.91
N LEU A 12 -68.04 -26.95 12.16
CA LEU A 12 -68.68 -27.71 13.23
C LEU A 12 -68.34 -27.08 14.58
N ASN A 13 -69.38 -26.78 15.38
CA ASN A 13 -69.23 -26.30 16.75
C ASN A 13 -68.99 -27.51 17.67
N ASN A 14 -67.72 -27.83 17.94
CA ASN A 14 -67.29 -28.94 18.79
C ASN A 14 -66.09 -28.49 19.63
N GLN A 15 -66.08 -28.87 20.92
CA GLN A 15 -64.96 -28.65 21.85
C GLN A 15 -63.61 -29.13 21.28
N TYR A 16 -63.56 -30.27 20.59
CA TYR A 16 -62.32 -30.76 19.98
C TYR A 16 -61.75 -29.81 18.91
N ILE A 17 -62.62 -29.21 18.08
CA ILE A 17 -62.22 -28.25 17.05
C ILE A 17 -61.74 -26.96 17.71
N GLU A 18 -62.43 -26.50 18.74
CA GLU A 18 -62.06 -25.31 19.50
C GLU A 18 -60.66 -25.46 20.11
N GLU A 19 -60.40 -26.55 20.83
CA GLU A 19 -59.08 -26.85 21.42
C GLU A 19 -57.98 -26.91 20.35
N LYS A 20 -58.20 -27.62 19.25
CA LYS A 20 -57.22 -27.73 18.15
C LYS A 20 -56.95 -26.39 17.48
N THR A 21 -57.97 -25.55 17.30
CA THR A 21 -57.77 -24.20 16.75
C THR A 21 -56.93 -23.33 17.69
N LEU A 22 -57.19 -23.40 19.00
CA LEU A 22 -56.45 -22.69 20.04
C LEU A 22 -54.99 -23.14 20.12
N GLU A 23 -54.72 -24.44 20.06
CA GLU A 23 -53.37 -25.01 19.92
C GLU A 23 -52.66 -24.47 18.68
N SER A 24 -53.34 -24.43 17.53
CA SER A 24 -52.76 -23.94 16.28
C SER A 24 -52.42 -22.44 16.35
N ILE A 25 -53.25 -21.64 17.04
CA ILE A 25 -53.02 -20.20 17.24
C ILE A 25 -51.83 -19.99 18.17
N ARG A 26 -51.75 -20.74 19.27
CA ARG A 26 -50.60 -20.71 20.21
C ARG A 26 -49.30 -21.11 19.51
N LYS A 27 -49.30 -22.20 18.73
CA LYS A 27 -48.15 -22.64 17.93
C LYS A 27 -47.71 -21.56 16.93
N ARG A 28 -48.64 -20.95 16.19
CA ARG A 28 -48.34 -19.86 15.25
C ARG A 28 -47.75 -18.64 15.95
N LYS A 29 -48.28 -18.24 17.10
CA LYS A 29 -47.72 -17.14 17.92
C LYS A 29 -46.30 -17.46 18.37
N ARG A 30 -46.04 -18.68 18.85
CA ARG A 30 -44.71 -19.14 19.26
C ARG A 30 -43.72 -19.10 18.10
N ILE A 31 -44.10 -19.64 16.94
CA ILE A 31 -43.24 -19.66 15.74
C ILE A 31 -42.93 -18.23 15.27
N LYS A 32 -43.92 -17.33 15.23
CA LYS A 32 -43.68 -15.92 14.87
C LYS A 32 -42.71 -15.24 15.83
N PHE A 33 -42.86 -15.49 17.13
CA PHE A 33 -41.99 -14.90 18.15
C PHE A 33 -40.56 -15.41 18.03
N VAL A 34 -40.38 -16.72 17.89
CA VAL A 34 -39.07 -17.35 17.69
C VAL A 34 -38.42 -16.84 16.40
N LYS A 35 -39.16 -16.82 15.28
CA LYS A 35 -38.66 -16.31 13.99
C LYS A 35 -38.19 -14.87 14.08
N ARG A 36 -38.96 -13.98 14.72
CA ARG A 36 -38.56 -12.59 14.93
C ARG A 36 -37.26 -12.47 15.73
N ARG A 37 -37.12 -13.24 16.81
CA ARG A 37 -35.91 -13.21 17.63
C ARG A 37 -34.70 -13.76 16.87
N THR A 38 -34.86 -14.85 16.13
CA THR A 38 -33.76 -15.44 15.33
C THR A 38 -33.35 -14.53 14.18
N THR A 39 -34.29 -13.83 13.52
CA THR A 39 -33.93 -12.84 12.49
C THR A 39 -33.15 -11.66 13.06
N LEU A 40 -33.52 -11.15 14.24
CA LEU A 40 -32.76 -10.08 14.89
C LEU A 40 -31.34 -10.52 15.24
N ILE A 41 -31.19 -11.72 15.81
CA ILE A 41 -29.88 -12.30 16.13
C ILE A 41 -29.04 -12.48 14.85
N ALA A 42 -29.64 -12.98 13.77
CA ALA A 42 -28.95 -13.17 12.50
C ALA A 42 -28.48 -11.83 11.90
N ILE A 43 -29.31 -10.78 11.96
CA ILE A 43 -28.95 -9.44 11.48
C ILE A 43 -27.80 -8.87 12.32
N CYS A 44 -27.88 -8.96 13.65
CA CYS A 44 -26.79 -8.52 14.51
C CYS A 44 -25.50 -9.30 14.23
N GLY A 45 -25.57 -10.62 14.04
CA GLY A 45 -24.43 -11.45 13.69
C GLY A 45 -23.79 -11.02 12.36
N LEU A 46 -24.60 -10.80 11.32
CA LEU A 46 -24.14 -10.29 10.03
C LEU A 46 -23.49 -8.91 10.15
N PHE A 47 -24.03 -8.03 11.00
CA PHE A 47 -23.45 -6.71 11.26
C PHE A 47 -22.06 -6.81 11.90
N PHE A 48 -21.90 -7.66 12.92
CA PHE A 48 -20.59 -7.90 13.53
C PHE A 48 -19.60 -8.53 12.55
N VAL A 49 -20.04 -9.48 11.73
CA VAL A 49 -19.19 -10.05 10.67
C VAL A 49 -18.77 -8.98 9.65
N SER A 50 -19.68 -8.10 9.22
CA SER A 50 -19.33 -7.01 8.29
C SER A 50 -18.33 -6.02 8.87
N LEU A 51 -18.39 -5.75 10.17
CA LEU A 51 -17.43 -4.90 10.89
C LEU A 51 -16.03 -5.51 10.94
N LEU A 52 -15.92 -6.85 10.94
CA LEU A 52 -14.64 -7.55 10.92
C LEU A 52 -14.07 -7.70 9.51
N VAL A 53 -14.92 -7.83 8.50
CA VAL A 53 -14.48 -8.02 7.09
C VAL A 53 -13.99 -6.70 6.46
N THR A 54 -14.59 -5.57 6.82
CA THR A 54 -14.21 -4.23 6.30
C THR A 54 -12.73 -3.89 6.52
N PRO A 55 -12.15 -3.99 7.73
CA PRO A 55 -10.73 -3.72 7.93
C PRO A 55 -9.86 -4.75 7.21
N LEU A 56 -10.30 -6.00 7.06
CA LEU A 56 -9.52 -7.03 6.36
C LEU A 56 -9.30 -6.68 4.88
N PHE A 57 -10.31 -6.10 4.23
CA PHE A 57 -10.21 -5.65 2.84
C PHE A 57 -9.30 -4.43 2.69
N ASN A 58 -9.38 -3.48 3.62
CA ASN A 58 -8.51 -2.30 3.64
C ASN A 58 -7.05 -2.65 3.96
N ASN A 59 -6.82 -3.60 4.86
CA ASN A 59 -5.47 -4.11 5.16
C ASN A 59 -4.82 -4.76 3.94
N TYR A 60 -5.59 -5.44 3.09
CA TYR A 60 -5.06 -6.02 1.86
C TYR A 60 -4.55 -4.96 0.88
N GLN A 61 -5.24 -3.81 0.77
CA GLN A 61 -4.80 -2.69 -0.06
C GLN A 61 -3.59 -1.95 0.57
N GLN A 62 -3.62 -1.68 1.87
CA GLN A 62 -2.48 -1.04 2.56
C GLN A 62 -1.21 -1.90 2.53
N LEU A 63 -1.34 -3.24 2.52
CA LEU A 63 -0.19 -4.13 2.37
C LEU A 63 0.46 -4.01 0.99
N GLN A 64 -0.33 -3.81 -0.07
CA GLN A 64 0.19 -3.58 -1.42
C GLN A 64 0.92 -2.23 -1.50
N GLU A 65 0.30 -1.16 -1.00
CA GLU A 65 0.90 0.18 -0.96
C GLU A 65 2.19 0.19 -0.14
N SER A 66 2.20 -0.42 1.05
CA SER A 66 3.40 -0.51 1.89
C SER A 66 4.53 -1.32 1.24
N ASN A 67 4.21 -2.35 0.44
CA ASN A 67 5.25 -3.11 -0.26
C ASN A 67 5.88 -2.30 -1.39
N VAL A 68 5.08 -1.56 -2.16
CA VAL A 68 5.56 -0.66 -3.23
C VAL A 68 6.39 0.49 -2.64
N GLU A 69 5.91 1.11 -1.57
CA GLU A 69 6.64 2.18 -0.89
C GLU A 69 7.96 1.68 -0.29
N LYS A 70 7.98 0.45 0.25
CA LYS A 70 9.22 -0.18 0.73
C LYS A 70 10.19 -0.50 -0.40
N THR A 71 9.72 -0.93 -1.56
CA THR A 71 10.61 -1.21 -2.70
C THR A 71 11.21 0.09 -3.25
N GLU A 72 10.39 1.13 -3.43
CA GLU A 72 10.89 2.43 -3.89
C GLU A 72 11.85 3.07 -2.88
N ALA A 73 11.55 2.99 -1.59
CA ALA A 73 12.42 3.50 -0.55
C ALA A 73 13.76 2.74 -0.50
N LYS A 74 13.75 1.42 -0.73
CA LYS A 74 14.98 0.61 -0.82
C LYS A 74 15.82 0.96 -2.04
N GLU A 75 15.20 1.11 -3.21
CA GLU A 75 15.92 1.49 -4.43
C GLU A 75 16.55 2.88 -4.29
N LYS A 76 15.82 3.84 -3.71
CA LYS A 76 16.38 5.17 -3.41
C LYS A 76 17.54 5.08 -2.42
N LEU A 77 17.39 4.27 -1.38
CA LEU A 77 18.44 4.08 -0.37
C LEU A 77 19.70 3.45 -0.96
N GLU A 78 19.57 2.41 -1.78
CA GLU A 78 20.70 1.79 -2.49
C GLU A 78 21.38 2.80 -3.45
N ALA A 79 20.62 3.60 -4.18
CA ALA A 79 21.19 4.65 -5.03
C ALA A 79 21.93 5.73 -4.22
N LEU A 80 21.38 6.16 -3.09
CA LEU A 80 22.01 7.10 -2.17
C LEU A 80 23.28 6.53 -1.53
N GLU A 81 23.30 5.25 -1.16
CA GLU A 81 24.48 4.58 -0.61
C GLU A 81 25.61 4.49 -1.64
N LEU A 82 25.30 4.13 -2.90
CA LEU A 82 26.28 4.12 -3.99
C LEU A 82 26.87 5.50 -4.24
N HIS A 83 26.04 6.54 -4.29
CA HIS A 83 26.53 7.92 -4.41
C HIS A 83 27.39 8.34 -3.22
N GLN A 84 27.03 7.93 -2.01
CA GLN A 84 27.82 8.25 -0.83
C GLN A 84 29.18 7.54 -0.84
N GLU A 85 29.24 6.29 -1.31
CA GLU A 85 30.50 5.55 -1.49
C GLU A 85 31.38 6.22 -2.55
N GLU A 86 30.81 6.61 -3.69
CA GLU A 86 31.49 7.34 -4.76
C GLU A 86 32.06 8.67 -4.26
N LEU A 87 31.26 9.47 -3.55
CA LEU A 87 31.69 10.74 -3.01
C LEU A 87 32.81 10.57 -1.97
N ASN A 88 32.71 9.56 -1.10
CA ASN A 88 33.75 9.23 -0.14
C ASN A 88 35.05 8.79 -0.82
N TYR A 89 34.96 8.07 -1.94
CA TYR A 89 36.13 7.71 -2.75
C TYR A 89 36.83 8.97 -3.28
N TYR A 90 36.08 9.92 -3.87
CA TYR A 90 36.66 11.19 -4.33
C TYR A 90 37.21 12.03 -3.19
N VAL A 91 36.54 12.08 -2.04
CA VAL A 91 37.07 12.78 -0.85
C VAL A 91 38.43 12.21 -0.43
N GLY A 92 38.56 10.89 -0.34
CA GLY A 92 39.84 10.26 0.00
C GLY A 92 40.92 10.49 -1.05
N LEU A 93 40.53 10.58 -2.32
CA LEU A 93 41.42 10.89 -3.43
C LEU A 93 41.90 12.35 -3.36
N LEU A 94 41.02 13.29 -3.01
CA LEU A 94 41.34 14.71 -2.82
C LEU A 94 42.16 15.00 -1.54
N GLU A 95 42.06 14.15 -0.52
CA GLU A 95 42.93 14.25 0.67
C GLU A 95 44.38 13.86 0.36
N ASN A 96 44.60 13.07 -0.70
CA ASN A 96 45.93 12.60 -1.07
C ASN A 96 46.73 13.67 -1.86
N GLU A 97 47.87 14.09 -1.31
CA GLU A 97 48.74 15.12 -1.92
C GLU A 97 49.21 14.76 -3.33
N ASP A 98 49.49 13.48 -3.62
CA ASP A 98 49.95 13.04 -4.94
C ASP A 98 48.87 13.22 -6.00
N TYR A 99 47.60 12.96 -5.64
CA TYR A 99 46.47 13.16 -6.52
C TYR A 99 46.20 14.65 -6.74
N VAL A 100 46.25 15.48 -5.70
CA VAL A 100 46.10 16.94 -5.81
C VAL A 100 47.20 17.54 -6.70
N LEU A 101 48.44 17.05 -6.61
CA LEU A 101 49.53 17.46 -7.50
C LEU A 101 49.32 17.01 -8.95
N LYS A 102 48.80 15.80 -9.16
CA LYS A 102 48.40 15.33 -10.49
C LYS A 102 47.30 16.21 -11.07
N LEU A 103 46.37 16.64 -10.21
CA LEU A 103 45.28 17.50 -10.60
C LEU A 103 45.72 18.92 -10.95
N ALA A 104 46.60 19.51 -10.14
CA ALA A 104 47.19 20.80 -10.44
C ALA A 104 47.96 20.80 -11.78
N ARG A 105 48.55 19.65 -12.15
CA ARG A 105 49.21 19.46 -13.45
C ARG A 105 48.22 19.35 -14.61
N SER A 106 47.12 18.62 -14.45
CA SER A 106 46.14 18.43 -15.53
C SER A 106 45.29 19.68 -15.77
N GLU A 107 44.75 20.25 -14.69
CA GLU A 107 43.80 21.37 -14.77
C GLU A 107 44.49 22.73 -14.89
N TYR A 108 45.56 22.94 -14.12
CA TYR A 108 46.24 24.24 -14.02
C TYR A 108 47.59 24.26 -14.72
N TYR A 109 47.96 23.18 -15.42
CA TYR A 109 49.25 23.04 -16.13
C TYR A 109 50.47 23.36 -15.25
N LEU A 110 50.40 23.06 -13.95
CA LEU A 110 51.45 23.36 -12.99
C LEU A 110 52.67 22.45 -13.22
N THR A 111 53.82 23.01 -13.58
CA THR A 111 55.06 22.25 -13.74
C THR A 111 56.21 22.76 -12.88
N LYS A 112 57.22 21.91 -12.70
CA LYS A 112 58.49 22.29 -12.09
C LYS A 112 59.42 22.91 -13.15
N ASP A 113 60.42 23.62 -12.66
CA ASP A 113 61.43 24.24 -13.52
C ASP A 113 62.04 23.20 -14.48
N ASN A 114 62.09 23.55 -15.77
CA ASN A 114 62.58 22.73 -16.90
C ASN A 114 61.70 21.55 -17.39
N GLU A 115 60.39 21.49 -17.07
CA GLU A 115 59.46 20.49 -17.64
C GLU A 115 58.67 21.03 -18.87
N ILE A 116 58.36 20.18 -19.85
CA ILE A 116 57.53 20.51 -21.04
C ILE A 116 56.14 19.88 -20.85
N VAL A 117 55.07 20.68 -20.92
CA VAL A 117 53.67 20.23 -20.80
C VAL A 117 53.04 19.99 -22.16
N PHE A 118 52.34 18.87 -22.31
CA PHE A 118 51.47 18.59 -23.44
C PHE A 118 50.03 18.53 -22.94
N SER A 119 49.14 19.32 -23.54
CA SER A 119 47.71 19.33 -23.21
C SER A 119 46.95 18.46 -24.20
N PHE A 120 46.18 17.50 -23.70
CA PHE A 120 45.25 16.73 -24.51
C PHE A 120 43.85 17.34 -24.43
N PRO A 121 43.00 17.17 -25.46
CA PRO A 121 41.62 17.67 -25.44
C PRO A 121 40.77 17.13 -24.29
N GLU A 122 41.12 15.95 -23.79
CA GLU A 122 40.42 15.20 -22.72
C GLU A 122 40.75 15.72 -21.31
N ASP A 123 41.87 16.46 -21.15
CA ASP A 123 42.31 17.03 -19.86
C ASP A 123 41.44 18.21 -19.38
N LYS A 124 40.38 18.56 -20.12
CA LYS A 124 39.50 19.71 -19.82
C LYS A 124 38.25 19.35 -19.02
N ASN A 125 37.97 18.06 -18.82
CA ASN A 125 36.79 17.61 -18.10
C ASN A 125 37.19 16.49 -17.12
N PRO A 126 37.47 16.82 -15.87
CA PRO A 126 37.91 15.81 -14.91
C PRO A 126 36.74 15.00 -14.34
N ASP A 127 36.95 13.70 -14.14
CA ASP A 127 35.92 12.74 -13.70
C ASP A 127 35.14 13.16 -12.43
N TYR A 128 35.76 13.89 -11.49
CA TYR A 128 35.08 14.36 -10.27
C TYR A 128 34.16 15.57 -10.51
N ALA A 129 34.34 16.33 -11.59
CA ALA A 129 33.48 17.47 -11.92
C ALA A 129 32.10 17.00 -12.37
N GLU A 130 32.01 15.87 -13.09
CA GLU A 130 30.75 15.27 -13.52
C GLU A 130 29.89 14.83 -12.32
N VAL A 131 30.53 14.29 -11.28
CA VAL A 131 29.88 13.84 -10.04
C VAL A 131 29.40 15.03 -9.19
N ALA A 132 30.13 16.15 -9.20
CA ALA A 132 29.75 17.37 -8.49
C ALA A 132 28.63 18.15 -9.20
N GLU A 133 28.58 18.15 -10.53
CA GLU A 133 27.58 18.87 -11.32
C GLU A 133 26.24 18.12 -11.45
N GLY A 134 26.23 16.79 -11.34
CA GLY A 134 25.00 15.97 -11.38
C GLY A 134 23.95 16.27 -10.30
N GLN A 135 24.27 17.10 -9.30
CA GLN A 135 23.36 17.49 -8.21
C GLN A 135 22.51 18.75 -8.47
N SER A 136 22.73 19.54 -9.53
CA SER A 136 21.92 20.75 -9.76
C SER A 136 20.57 20.52 -10.45
N ASP A 137 20.36 19.36 -11.05
CA ASP A 137 19.21 19.14 -11.95
C ASP A 137 18.06 18.30 -11.36
N THR A 138 18.23 17.70 -10.16
CA THR A 138 17.21 16.83 -9.55
C THR A 138 16.31 17.51 -8.51
N ASP A 139 16.49 18.81 -8.25
CA ASP A 139 15.73 19.56 -7.23
C ASP A 139 14.72 20.58 -7.82
N LYS A 140 14.13 20.27 -9.00
CA LYS A 140 13.01 21.03 -9.60
C LYS A 140 11.81 20.16 -9.94
#